data_AF-A0A938SD93-F1
#
_entry.id   AF-A0A938SD93-F1
#
_cell.length_a   1.000
_cell.length_b   1.000
_cell.length_c   1.000
_cell.angle_alpha   90.00
_cell.angle_beta   90.00
_cell.angle_gamma   90.00
#
_symmetry.space_group_name_H-M   'P 1'
#
loop_
_entity.id
_entity.type
_entity.pdbx_description
1 polymer ?
#
loop_
_entity_poly.entity_id
_entity_poly.type
_entity_poly.pdbx_seq_one_letter_code
_entity_poly.pdbx_strand_id
1 'polypeptide(L)'
;AVVRDRWGDVLQSRDTAVTLPPGRGVITLQLTTPRLPAGEHTIDCWLVDAEKRVVDWGSLAITAASTTGVAVEMSALSFEPDKPIEATVAISDHNPKSQYEVAAQIRDGDGRILARQEAPVPGGALSARVSLRLPRPNGLVYYLEASLIEAIQNLRRPIAYDLAKFTVPNLPRDEYYVSANDSRQMTHLSWLRTKMSQRHGVDCKRGYGFHILGEVGTAYQGQSPAPFFSHVGGCGFLGVPARCLSAPEYRQQLMDGMKHLAEQVKPYGASCYNLGDDTGVCEALCKQPGCFERFVEAMRKKYGSVGSLNKVWGTKLRRLEDVTVDFIGSEQVAQNYGPWFDYLYWHEDLYCETFKRCNDIVRAVDPNAWVGQDASGYANVIDLYLEGCTYVAPYFRRVLAKKMGCFQKRPGFYGACTGTYRGDGRDPNNQCIPWDLVFAGNNAILFWSMTCGNGGDLTLHPRGYQMEEIRELKGGIANLFIRATRQDDGVLLYHSRASKHATGIENRIGYQDLCESNFSTMVEDLGLQARWTTTKRAEGGEISRLKPRVVILPYCQALSDKEIEALERFVRDGGTLLADARPAVYTYNGRPRDVGGL
;
A
#
# COMPACT_ATOMS: atom_id res chain seq x y z
N ALA A 1 1.30 40.83 -29.16
CA ALA A 1 1.88 39.48 -29.21
C ALA A 1 2.94 39.37 -28.14
N VAL A 2 2.96 38.25 -27.42
CA VAL A 2 3.93 38.01 -26.34
C VAL A 2 4.60 36.67 -26.60
N VAL A 3 5.93 36.68 -26.66
CA VAL A 3 6.75 35.49 -26.82
C VAL A 3 7.18 35.04 -25.44
N ARG A 4 6.91 33.78 -25.12
CA ARG A 4 7.33 33.12 -23.89
C ARG A 4 8.23 31.95 -24.18
N ASP A 5 9.14 31.69 -23.26
CA ASP A 5 9.79 30.39 -23.23
C ASP A 5 8.81 29.30 -22.73
N ARG A 6 9.27 28.05 -22.68
CA ARG A 6 8.47 26.92 -22.20
C ARG A 6 7.99 27.04 -20.74
N TRP A 7 8.58 27.94 -19.95
CA TRP A 7 8.22 28.17 -18.54
C TRP A 7 7.16 29.25 -18.39
N GLY A 8 6.83 29.95 -19.48
CA GLY A 8 5.89 31.06 -19.48
C GLY A 8 6.53 32.41 -19.19
N ASP A 9 7.86 32.49 -19.09
CA ASP A 9 8.58 33.74 -18.87
C ASP A 9 8.54 34.58 -20.14
N VAL A 10 8.23 35.87 -20.00
CA VAL A 10 8.06 36.77 -21.14
C VAL A 10 9.42 37.21 -21.67
N LEU A 11 9.80 36.70 -22.84
CA LEU A 11 11.03 37.07 -23.54
C LEU A 11 10.86 38.37 -24.33
N GLN A 12 9.65 38.58 -24.87
CA GLN A 12 9.31 39.77 -25.65
C GLN A 12 7.81 40.02 -25.55
N SER A 13 7.43 41.28 -25.39
CA SER A 13 6.05 41.74 -25.57
C SER A 13 6.03 42.87 -26.58
N ARG A 14 5.10 42.82 -27.54
CA ARG A 14 4.95 43.85 -28.57
C ARG A 14 3.49 44.06 -28.94
N ASP A 15 3.08 45.31 -28.91
CA ASP A 15 1.80 45.75 -29.44
C ASP A 15 1.98 46.24 -30.88
N THR A 16 1.08 45.80 -31.76
CA THR A 16 1.07 46.18 -33.17
C THR A 16 -0.32 46.68 -33.51
N ALA A 17 -0.43 47.95 -33.88
CA ALA A 17 -1.68 48.50 -34.40
C ALA A 17 -1.99 47.88 -35.76
N VAL A 18 -3.22 47.38 -35.92
CA VAL A 18 -3.70 46.76 -37.16
C VAL A 18 -5.06 47.32 -37.52
N THR A 19 -5.32 47.51 -38.82
CA THR A 19 -6.64 47.88 -39.34
C THR A 19 -7.28 46.65 -39.97
N LEU A 20 -8.39 46.20 -39.42
CA LEU A 20 -9.14 45.04 -39.91
C LEU A 20 -10.28 45.51 -40.82
N PRO A 21 -10.31 45.11 -42.10
CA PRO A 21 -11.49 45.35 -42.94
C PRO A 21 -12.69 44.53 -42.43
N PRO A 22 -13.93 44.99 -42.64
CA PRO A 22 -15.12 44.22 -42.27
C PRO A 22 -15.17 42.85 -42.96
N GLY A 23 -15.49 41.79 -42.21
CA GLY A 23 -15.57 40.41 -42.72
C GLY A 23 -14.38 39.53 -42.31
N ARG A 24 -14.27 38.34 -42.92
CA ARG A 24 -13.19 37.37 -42.62
C ARG A 24 -11.92 37.79 -43.37
N GLY A 25 -10.99 38.44 -42.68
CA GLY A 25 -9.69 38.87 -43.22
C GLY A 25 -8.54 38.02 -42.69
N VAL A 26 -7.42 38.01 -43.41
CA VAL A 26 -6.14 37.46 -42.94
C VAL A 26 -5.18 38.64 -42.76
N ILE A 27 -4.63 38.79 -41.56
CA ILE A 27 -3.54 39.74 -41.29
C ILE A 27 -2.27 38.95 -41.03
N THR A 28 -1.19 39.33 -41.71
CA THR A 28 0.14 38.77 -41.46
C THR A 28 0.92 39.70 -40.53
N LEU A 29 1.28 39.22 -39.35
CA LEU A 29 2.13 39.95 -38.41
C LEU A 29 3.59 39.52 -38.57
N GLN A 30 4.47 40.46 -38.90
CA GLN A 30 5.92 40.26 -38.89
C GLN A 30 6.44 40.47 -37.46
N LEU A 31 6.65 39.39 -36.73
CA LEU A 31 7.26 39.42 -35.41
C LEU A 31 8.77 39.26 -35.55
N THR A 32 9.51 40.36 -35.36
CA THR A 32 10.97 40.29 -35.21
C THR A 32 11.27 39.78 -33.80
N THR A 33 11.57 38.49 -33.69
CA THR A 33 11.98 37.89 -32.42
C THR A 33 13.43 38.27 -32.11
N PRO A 34 13.81 38.52 -30.84
CA PRO A 34 15.21 38.56 -30.44
C PRO A 34 15.87 37.20 -30.72
N ARG A 35 17.20 37.11 -30.60
CA ARG A 35 17.87 35.78 -30.57
C ARG A 35 17.23 34.95 -29.45
N LEU A 36 16.41 33.97 -29.83
CA LEU A 36 15.74 33.08 -28.91
C LEU A 36 16.72 32.01 -28.43
N PRO A 37 16.69 31.61 -27.16
CA PRO A 37 17.34 30.38 -26.71
C PRO A 37 16.88 29.18 -27.53
N ALA A 38 17.72 28.17 -27.67
CA ALA A 38 17.32 26.91 -28.29
C ALA A 38 16.15 26.28 -27.53
N GLY A 39 15.20 25.66 -28.24
CA GLY A 39 14.07 24.94 -27.65
C GLY A 39 12.70 25.50 -28.02
N GLU A 40 11.68 25.07 -27.29
CA GLU A 40 10.28 25.43 -27.54
C GLU A 40 9.92 26.79 -26.93
N HIS A 41 9.16 27.57 -27.70
CA HIS A 41 8.62 28.87 -27.30
C HIS A 41 7.16 28.94 -27.72
N THR A 42 6.37 29.72 -26.98
CA THR A 42 5.00 30.04 -27.38
C THR A 42 4.89 31.51 -27.76
N ILE A 43 4.13 31.78 -28.82
CA ILE A 43 3.73 33.12 -29.22
C ILE A 43 2.25 33.24 -28.98
N ASP A 44 1.87 34.05 -28.00
CA ASP A 44 0.48 34.36 -27.73
C ASP A 44 0.10 35.71 -28.35
N CYS A 45 -1.01 35.74 -29.07
CA CYS A 45 -1.54 36.91 -29.72
C CYS A 45 -2.96 37.18 -29.19
N TRP A 46 -3.18 38.41 -28.73
CA TRP A 46 -4.52 38.91 -28.41
C TRP A 46 -4.84 40.03 -29.38
N LEU A 47 -6.02 39.96 -30.00
CA LEU A 47 -6.61 41.08 -30.70
C LEU A 47 -7.41 41.89 -29.69
N VAL A 48 -7.08 43.16 -29.56
CA VAL A 48 -7.76 44.09 -28.65
C VAL A 48 -8.41 45.22 -29.42
N ASP A 49 -9.60 45.65 -28.99
CA ASP A 49 -10.28 46.81 -29.56
C ASP A 49 -9.77 48.13 -28.97
N ALA A 50 -10.35 49.25 -29.42
CA ALA A 50 -9.99 50.60 -28.97
C ALA A 50 -10.23 50.81 -27.47
N GLU A 51 -11.13 50.06 -26.85
CA GLU A 51 -11.41 50.08 -25.42
C GLU A 51 -10.55 49.08 -24.62
N LYS A 52 -9.53 48.47 -25.26
CA LYS A 52 -8.63 47.45 -24.70
C LYS A 52 -9.32 46.15 -24.28
N ARG A 53 -10.48 45.84 -24.84
CA ARG A 53 -11.14 44.54 -24.61
C ARG A 53 -10.57 43.51 -25.57
N VAL A 54 -10.32 42.30 -25.08
CA VAL A 54 -9.87 41.18 -25.93
C VAL A 54 -11.06 40.73 -26.79
N VAL A 55 -10.90 40.86 -28.09
CA VAL A 55 -11.92 40.52 -29.10
C VAL A 55 -11.70 39.12 -29.65
N ASP A 56 -10.44 38.69 -29.76
CA ASP A 56 -10.03 37.36 -30.18
C ASP A 56 -8.61 37.05 -29.69
N TRP A 57 -8.19 35.79 -29.72
CA TRP A 57 -6.84 35.39 -29.34
C TRP A 57 -6.40 34.09 -30.01
N GLY A 58 -5.09 33.85 -30.04
CA GLY A 58 -4.52 32.59 -30.51
C GLY A 58 -3.07 32.41 -30.06
N SER A 59 -2.63 31.16 -30.05
CA SER A 59 -1.27 30.78 -29.62
C SER A 59 -0.61 29.90 -30.68
N LEU A 60 0.70 30.08 -30.87
CA LEU A 60 1.52 29.27 -31.76
C LEU A 60 2.75 28.77 -31.00
N ALA A 61 3.03 27.47 -31.07
CA ALA A 61 4.30 26.91 -30.61
C ALA A 61 5.34 26.97 -31.74
N ILE A 62 6.55 27.44 -31.42
CA ILE A 62 7.69 27.44 -32.33
C ILE A 62 8.90 26.78 -31.65
N THR A 63 9.79 26.18 -32.44
CA THR A 63 11.04 25.61 -31.95
C THR A 63 12.21 26.38 -32.55
N ALA A 64 13.03 27.00 -31.71
CA ALA A 64 14.26 27.66 -32.13
C ALA A 64 15.41 26.63 -32.14
N ALA A 65 16.09 26.49 -33.28
CA ALA A 65 17.27 25.64 -33.42
C ALA A 65 18.55 26.43 -33.11
N SER A 66 19.52 25.78 -32.48
CA SER A 66 20.85 26.32 -32.20
C SER A 66 21.91 25.30 -32.63
N THR A 67 23.07 25.79 -33.08
CA THR A 67 24.26 24.95 -33.31
C THR A 67 24.93 24.52 -32.00
N THR A 68 24.54 25.12 -30.89
CA THR A 68 25.02 24.82 -29.55
C THR A 68 23.88 24.25 -28.72
N GLY A 69 24.07 23.06 -28.15
CA GLY A 69 23.07 22.32 -27.40
C GLY A 69 23.60 21.76 -26.09
N VAL A 70 22.66 21.39 -25.23
CA VAL A 70 22.90 20.74 -23.94
C VAL A 70 22.03 19.50 -23.88
N ALA A 71 22.55 18.42 -23.30
CA ALA A 71 21.76 17.27 -22.89
C ALA A 71 22.14 16.84 -21.46
N VAL A 72 21.15 16.61 -20.60
CA VAL A 72 21.37 16.17 -19.22
C VAL A 72 21.16 14.66 -19.14
N GLU A 73 22.24 13.95 -18.79
CA GLU A 73 22.22 12.51 -18.55
C GLU A 73 22.37 12.25 -17.04
N MET A 74 21.28 11.86 -16.39
CA MET A 74 21.32 11.45 -14.98
C MET A 74 22.13 10.17 -14.82
N SER A 75 22.92 10.05 -13.75
CA SER A 75 23.64 8.80 -13.46
C SER A 75 22.72 7.64 -13.06
N ALA A 76 21.52 7.97 -12.57
CA ALA A 76 20.45 7.04 -12.24
C ALA A 76 19.08 7.69 -12.41
N LEU A 77 18.03 6.88 -12.56
CA LEU A 77 16.65 7.37 -12.55
C LEU A 77 16.18 7.80 -11.15
N SER A 78 16.73 7.16 -10.11
CA SER A 78 16.33 7.32 -8.71
C SER A 78 17.55 7.37 -7.81
N PHE A 79 17.51 8.27 -6.82
CA PHE A 79 18.59 8.50 -5.88
C PHE A 79 18.09 8.32 -4.44
N GLU A 80 18.97 7.85 -3.56
CA GLU A 80 18.68 7.80 -2.13
C GLU A 80 18.65 9.22 -1.53
N PRO A 81 17.82 9.46 -0.50
CA PRO A 81 17.89 10.70 0.27
C PRO A 81 19.31 10.99 0.77
N ASP A 82 19.66 12.28 0.85
CA ASP A 82 20.96 12.80 1.30
C ASP A 82 22.20 12.39 0.48
N LYS A 83 22.06 11.51 -0.51
CA LYS A 83 23.13 11.24 -1.47
C LYS A 83 23.21 12.34 -2.52
N PRO A 84 24.41 12.56 -3.11
CA PRO A 84 24.54 13.48 -4.23
C PRO A 84 23.69 13.03 -5.42
N ILE A 85 22.98 13.99 -6.01
CA ILE A 85 22.31 13.86 -7.29
C ILE A 85 23.34 14.17 -8.36
N GLU A 86 23.71 13.15 -9.12
CA GLU A 86 24.79 13.23 -10.10
C GLU A 86 24.26 13.15 -11.52
N ALA A 87 24.81 13.99 -12.39
CA ALA A 87 24.51 13.99 -13.81
C ALA A 87 25.71 14.44 -14.63
N THR A 88 25.71 14.02 -15.90
CA THR A 88 26.62 14.55 -16.91
C THR A 88 25.84 15.46 -17.84
N VAL A 89 26.34 16.67 -18.03
CA VAL A 89 25.79 17.65 -18.95
C VAL A 89 26.64 17.56 -20.22
N ALA A 90 26.12 16.92 -21.26
CA ALA A 90 26.76 16.86 -22.56
C ALA A 90 26.55 18.19 -23.29
N ILE A 91 27.61 18.69 -23.92
CA ILE A 91 27.63 19.96 -24.63
C ILE A 91 27.95 19.66 -26.08
N SER A 92 27.00 19.95 -26.96
CA SER A 92 27.26 19.98 -28.40
C SER A 92 27.58 21.42 -28.75
N ASP A 93 28.82 21.69 -29.16
CA ASP A 93 29.19 23.01 -29.66
C ASP A 93 30.10 22.90 -30.87
N HIS A 94 29.82 23.70 -31.88
CA HIS A 94 30.61 23.78 -33.11
C HIS A 94 31.59 24.97 -33.10
N ASN A 95 31.71 25.73 -32.00
CA ASN A 95 32.58 26.91 -31.91
C ASN A 95 33.49 26.96 -30.65
N PRO A 96 34.74 26.45 -30.73
CA PRO A 96 35.63 26.22 -29.58
C PRO A 96 36.23 27.48 -28.90
N LYS A 97 35.72 28.69 -29.18
CA LYS A 97 36.30 29.97 -28.70
C LYS A 97 35.55 30.62 -27.53
N SER A 98 34.36 30.14 -27.15
CA SER A 98 33.57 30.73 -26.07
C SER A 98 33.91 30.11 -24.70
N GLN A 99 33.98 30.95 -23.65
CA GLN A 99 34.03 30.48 -22.27
C GLN A 99 32.60 30.18 -21.83
N TYR A 100 32.33 28.91 -21.57
CA TYR A 100 31.02 28.46 -21.07
C TYR A 100 31.05 28.19 -19.58
N GLU A 101 29.90 28.36 -18.96
CA GLU A 101 29.59 27.85 -17.62
C GLU A 101 28.36 26.97 -17.70
N VAL A 102 28.30 25.93 -16.88
CA VAL A 102 27.07 25.17 -16.67
C VAL A 102 26.43 25.65 -15.37
N ALA A 103 25.21 26.15 -15.47
CA ALA A 103 24.36 26.46 -14.34
C ALA A 103 23.31 25.36 -14.20
N ALA A 104 23.45 24.52 -13.17
CA ALA A 104 22.55 23.41 -12.89
C ALA A 104 21.69 23.69 -11.66
N GLN A 105 20.42 23.35 -11.72
CA GLN A 105 19.47 23.54 -10.63
C GLN A 105 18.48 22.39 -10.50
N ILE A 106 18.19 22.00 -9.26
CA ILE A 106 17.15 21.02 -8.96
C ILE A 106 15.83 21.76 -8.70
N ARG A 107 14.77 21.33 -9.38
CA ARG A 107 13.39 21.80 -9.18
C ARG A 107 12.48 20.69 -8.65
N ASP A 108 11.53 21.06 -7.79
CA ASP A 108 10.42 20.17 -7.43
C ASP A 108 9.28 20.19 -8.47
N GLY A 109 8.26 19.35 -8.27
CA GLY A 109 7.07 19.31 -9.13
C GLY A 109 6.21 20.58 -9.12
N ASP A 110 6.44 21.50 -8.18
CA ASP A 110 5.81 22.83 -8.13
C ASP A 110 6.70 23.90 -8.82
N GLY A 111 7.85 23.52 -9.38
CA GLY A 111 8.80 24.40 -10.08
C GLY A 111 9.76 25.17 -9.16
N ARG A 112 9.73 24.93 -7.85
CA ARG A 112 10.60 25.62 -6.88
C ARG A 112 12.03 25.14 -7.00
N ILE A 113 12.99 26.06 -6.98
CA ILE A 113 14.42 25.73 -7.00
C ILE A 113 14.86 25.32 -5.59
N LEU A 114 15.39 24.10 -5.46
CA LEU A 114 15.81 23.52 -4.17
C LEU A 114 17.33 23.48 -3.99
N ALA A 115 18.08 23.44 -5.09
CA ALA A 115 19.53 23.46 -5.09
C ALA A 115 20.05 24.06 -6.41
N ARG A 116 21.23 24.68 -6.37
CA ARG A 116 21.90 25.25 -7.55
C ARG A 116 23.41 25.07 -7.45
N GLN A 117 24.04 24.81 -8.59
CA GLN A 117 25.48 24.73 -8.76
C GLN A 117 25.84 25.43 -10.06
N GLU A 118 26.90 26.22 -10.05
CA GLU A 118 27.49 26.80 -11.25
C GLU A 118 28.96 26.36 -11.32
N ALA A 119 29.39 25.94 -12.49
CA ALA A 119 30.77 25.56 -12.72
C ALA A 119 31.23 25.99 -14.11
N PRO A 120 32.46 26.54 -14.24
CA PRO A 120 33.04 26.79 -15.55
C PRO A 120 33.25 25.48 -16.30
N VAL A 121 33.01 25.49 -17.61
CA VAL A 121 33.35 24.39 -18.51
C VAL A 121 34.79 24.59 -18.96
N PRO A 122 35.72 23.65 -18.69
CA PRO A 122 37.08 23.75 -19.19
C PRO A 122 37.10 23.90 -20.71
N GLY A 123 37.99 24.73 -21.25
CA GLY A 123 38.06 25.01 -22.69
C GLY A 123 38.20 23.73 -23.51
N GLY A 124 37.29 23.52 -24.46
CA GLY A 124 37.24 22.33 -25.32
C GLY A 124 36.58 21.09 -24.71
N ALA A 125 36.09 21.16 -23.47
CA ALA A 125 35.32 20.05 -22.89
C ALA A 125 33.93 19.96 -23.53
N LEU A 126 33.55 18.75 -23.96
CA LEU A 126 32.23 18.43 -24.51
C LEU A 126 31.25 17.93 -23.43
N SER A 127 31.66 17.97 -22.17
CA SER A 127 30.78 17.62 -21.06
C SER A 127 31.24 18.27 -19.75
N ALA A 128 30.28 18.45 -18.84
CA ALA A 128 30.53 18.88 -17.47
C ALA A 128 29.80 17.94 -16.50
N ARG A 129 30.44 17.62 -15.36
CA ARG A 129 29.79 16.85 -14.29
C ARG A 129 29.13 17.79 -13.30
N VAL A 130 27.91 17.42 -12.90
CA VAL A 130 27.13 18.12 -11.90
C VAL A 130 26.89 17.17 -10.72
N SER A 131 27.04 17.71 -9.50
CA SER A 131 26.81 16.97 -8.26
C SER A 131 26.17 17.90 -7.25
N LEU A 132 24.85 17.77 -7.09
CA LEU A 132 24.03 18.59 -6.21
C LEU A 132 23.57 17.75 -5.02
N ARG A 133 23.29 18.38 -3.87
CA ARG A 133 22.68 17.69 -2.72
C ARG A 133 21.27 18.19 -2.50
N LEU A 134 20.39 17.25 -2.12
CA LEU A 134 19.01 17.52 -1.75
C LEU A 134 18.75 17.01 -0.33
N PRO A 135 19.13 17.76 0.72
CA PRO A 135 19.09 17.28 2.10
C PRO A 135 17.68 17.20 2.71
N ARG A 136 16.68 17.79 2.07
CA ARG A 136 15.27 17.76 2.53
C ARG A 136 14.34 17.62 1.33
N PRO A 137 14.26 16.43 0.72
CA PRO A 137 13.30 16.17 -0.35
C PRO A 137 11.88 16.44 0.15
N ASN A 138 11.17 17.34 -0.52
CA ASN A 138 9.80 17.78 -0.20
C ASN A 138 8.72 17.11 -1.10
N GLY A 139 9.14 16.21 -1.97
CA GLY A 139 8.34 15.41 -2.88
C GLY A 139 9.11 14.15 -3.33
N LEU A 140 8.62 13.48 -4.38
CA LEU A 140 9.21 12.24 -4.89
C LEU A 140 9.86 12.41 -6.27
N VAL A 141 9.33 13.31 -7.09
CA VAL A 141 9.77 13.56 -8.46
C VAL A 141 10.37 14.96 -8.56
N TYR A 142 11.54 15.04 -9.18
CA TYR A 142 12.32 16.25 -9.33
C TYR A 142 12.86 16.37 -10.75
N TYR A 143 13.34 17.56 -11.06
CA TYR A 143 13.95 17.86 -12.34
C TYR A 143 15.31 18.50 -12.12
N LEU A 144 16.33 18.01 -12.81
CA LEU A 144 17.62 18.67 -12.94
C LEU A 144 17.60 19.46 -14.24
N GLU A 145 17.58 20.78 -14.12
CA GLU A 145 17.72 21.69 -15.24
C GLU A 145 19.19 22.11 -15.33
N ALA A 146 19.81 21.94 -16.49
CA ALA A 146 21.15 22.45 -16.75
C ALA A 146 21.10 23.45 -17.91
N SER A 147 21.58 24.67 -17.65
CA SER A 147 21.72 25.73 -18.64
C SER A 147 23.18 25.96 -18.96
N LEU A 148 23.51 26.04 -20.25
CA LEU A 148 24.81 26.53 -20.73
C LEU A 148 24.77 28.04 -20.79
N ILE A 149 25.63 28.68 -20.01
CA ILE A 149 25.77 30.12 -19.93
C ILE A 149 26.98 30.53 -20.76
N GLU A 150 26.78 31.47 -21.68
CA GLU A 150 27.86 32.12 -22.40
C GLU A 150 28.18 33.46 -21.71
N ALA A 151 29.45 33.67 -21.39
CA ALA A 151 29.95 34.93 -20.84
C ALA A 151 30.55 35.80 -21.96
N ILE A 152 29.89 36.91 -22.31
CA ILE A 152 30.41 37.89 -23.29
C ILE A 152 30.46 39.26 -22.65
N GLN A 153 31.66 39.86 -22.55
CA GLN A 153 31.85 41.27 -22.18
C GLN A 153 30.99 41.71 -20.96
N ASN A 154 30.98 40.90 -19.90
CA ASN A 154 30.21 41.04 -18.64
C ASN A 154 28.71 40.70 -18.66
N LEU A 155 28.16 40.23 -19.79
CA LEU A 155 26.81 39.67 -19.87
C LEU A 155 26.87 38.14 -19.76
N ARG A 156 26.11 37.59 -18.79
CA ARG A 156 25.85 36.15 -18.65
C ARG A 156 24.50 35.84 -19.28
N ARG A 157 24.48 35.02 -20.32
CA ARG A 157 23.22 34.63 -20.99
C ARG A 157 23.09 33.11 -21.10
N PRO A 158 21.96 32.51 -20.71
CA PRO A 158 21.67 31.13 -21.07
C PRO A 158 21.44 31.04 -22.58
N ILE A 159 22.18 30.16 -23.25
CA ILE A 159 22.12 29.98 -24.70
C ILE A 159 21.49 28.63 -25.10
N ALA A 160 21.55 27.65 -24.21
CA ALA A 160 20.93 26.35 -24.34
C ALA A 160 20.63 25.80 -22.95
N TYR A 161 19.62 24.95 -22.83
CA TYR A 161 19.34 24.22 -21.60
C TYR A 161 18.71 22.87 -21.93
N ASP A 162 18.78 21.96 -20.98
CA ASP A 162 18.03 20.73 -20.98
C ASP A 162 17.57 20.36 -19.57
N LEU A 163 16.57 19.49 -19.49
CA LEU A 163 15.88 19.11 -18.27
C LEU A 163 15.78 17.59 -18.20
N ALA A 164 16.40 16.99 -17.19
CA ALA A 164 16.23 15.58 -16.91
C ALA A 164 15.40 15.36 -15.65
N LYS A 165 14.50 14.38 -15.71
CA LYS A 165 13.70 13.94 -14.57
C LYS A 165 14.47 12.91 -13.75
N PHE A 166 14.36 13.00 -12.44
CA PHE A 166 14.78 11.95 -11.51
C PHE A 166 13.84 11.87 -10.32
N THR A 167 14.03 10.85 -9.48
CA THR A 167 13.26 10.69 -8.25
C THR A 167 14.16 10.60 -7.03
N VAL A 168 13.62 11.01 -5.89
CA VAL A 168 14.22 10.80 -4.57
C VAL A 168 13.15 10.22 -3.65
N PRO A 169 13.00 8.88 -3.61
CA PRO A 169 12.04 8.24 -2.73
C PRO A 169 12.33 8.55 -1.25
N ASN A 170 11.49 9.36 -0.62
CA ASN A 170 11.53 9.63 0.81
C ASN A 170 10.30 8.99 1.47
N LEU A 171 10.45 7.75 1.91
CA LEU A 171 9.32 6.93 2.34
C LEU A 171 9.19 6.96 3.86
N PRO A 172 7.99 7.25 4.42
CA PRO A 172 7.75 7.07 5.84
C PRO A 172 7.92 5.58 6.18
N ARG A 173 8.62 5.26 7.27
CA ARG A 173 8.91 3.87 7.67
C ARG A 173 8.54 3.60 9.12
N ASP A 174 8.99 4.47 10.02
CA ASP A 174 8.83 4.32 11.47
C ASP A 174 7.89 5.37 12.04
N GLU A 175 6.84 5.68 11.28
CA GLU A 175 5.86 6.72 11.60
C GLU A 175 4.44 6.21 11.39
N TYR A 176 3.49 6.91 11.99
CA TYR A 176 2.08 6.66 11.72
C TYR A 176 1.78 6.87 10.24
N TYR A 177 1.23 5.87 9.57
CA TYR A 177 1.03 5.85 8.13
C TYR A 177 -0.45 5.97 7.75
N VAL A 178 -0.74 6.87 6.83
CA VAL A 178 -2.10 7.18 6.39
C VAL A 178 -2.20 6.98 4.89
N SER A 179 -2.94 5.96 4.50
CA SER A 179 -3.29 5.69 3.11
C SER A 179 -4.73 6.12 2.85
N ALA A 180 -4.99 6.69 1.69
CA ALA A 180 -6.34 6.97 1.24
C ALA A 180 -6.55 6.37 -0.15
N ASN A 181 -7.67 5.67 -0.33
CA ASN A 181 -8.11 5.34 -1.66
C ASN A 181 -8.80 6.54 -2.32
N ASP A 182 -8.34 6.94 -3.51
CA ASP A 182 -8.94 8.01 -4.30
C ASP A 182 -8.47 7.95 -5.77
N SER A 183 -9.12 8.70 -6.65
CA SER A 183 -8.77 8.84 -8.06
C SER A 183 -7.33 9.30 -8.25
N ARG A 184 -6.53 8.52 -9.00
CA ARG A 184 -5.14 8.84 -9.34
C ARG A 184 -5.00 9.46 -10.73
N GLN A 185 -6.07 10.07 -11.25
CA GLN A 185 -6.04 10.71 -12.56
C GLN A 185 -5.12 11.94 -12.55
N MET A 186 -4.50 12.25 -13.69
CA MET A 186 -3.66 13.45 -13.86
C MET A 186 -4.49 14.66 -14.32
N THR A 187 -5.63 14.91 -13.67
CA THR A 187 -6.44 16.11 -13.91
C THR A 187 -6.09 17.20 -12.89
N HIS A 188 -6.34 18.46 -13.23
CA HIS A 188 -6.13 19.59 -12.32
C HIS A 188 -6.91 19.41 -11.00
N LEU A 189 -8.16 18.95 -11.07
CA LEU A 189 -8.98 18.66 -9.89
C LEU A 189 -8.39 17.53 -9.03
N SER A 190 -7.87 16.47 -9.64
CA SER A 190 -7.20 15.39 -8.90
C SER A 190 -5.95 15.88 -8.19
N TRP A 191 -5.17 16.76 -8.83
CA TRP A 191 -4.00 17.39 -8.22
C TRP A 191 -4.39 18.26 -7.01
N LEU A 192 -5.45 19.06 -7.12
CA LEU A 192 -5.96 19.84 -5.98
C LEU A 192 -6.47 18.95 -4.83
N ARG A 193 -7.15 17.84 -5.14
CA ARG A 193 -7.58 16.84 -4.13
C ARG A 193 -6.40 16.23 -3.39
N THR A 194 -5.35 15.86 -4.13
CA THR A 194 -4.12 15.32 -3.55
C THR A 194 -3.43 16.34 -2.65
N LYS A 195 -3.31 17.60 -3.08
CA LYS A 195 -2.76 18.66 -2.23
C LYS A 195 -3.57 18.88 -0.96
N MET A 196 -4.89 18.79 -1.06
CA MET A 196 -5.75 18.88 0.12
C MET A 196 -5.52 17.70 1.07
N SER A 197 -5.50 16.46 0.58
CA SER A 197 -5.29 15.27 1.44
C SER A 197 -3.90 15.26 2.10
N GLN A 198 -2.85 15.69 1.38
CA GLN A 198 -1.50 15.86 1.96
C GLN A 198 -1.48 16.83 3.16
N ARG A 199 -2.22 17.95 3.08
CA ARG A 199 -2.34 18.91 4.21
C ARG A 199 -3.01 18.32 5.45
N HIS A 200 -3.70 17.19 5.28
CA HIS A 200 -4.32 16.44 6.37
C HIS A 200 -3.52 15.21 6.79
N GLY A 201 -2.30 15.05 6.29
CA GLY A 201 -1.38 13.99 6.72
C GLY A 201 -1.52 12.68 5.96
N VAL A 202 -2.13 12.67 4.76
CA VAL A 202 -2.14 11.49 3.89
C VAL A 202 -0.79 11.33 3.19
N ASP A 203 -0.12 10.21 3.45
CA ASP A 203 1.18 9.88 2.87
C ASP A 203 1.07 9.24 1.50
N CYS A 204 -0.01 8.50 1.28
CA CYS A 204 -0.16 7.59 0.16
C CYS A 204 -1.53 7.66 -0.48
N LYS A 205 -1.53 7.53 -1.82
CA LYS A 205 -2.73 7.35 -2.61
C LYS A 205 -2.77 5.93 -3.16
N ARG A 206 -3.76 5.17 -2.70
CA ARG A 206 -4.14 3.87 -3.26
C ARG A 206 -5.18 4.11 -4.37
N GLY A 207 -5.20 3.28 -5.41
CA GLY A 207 -6.34 3.24 -6.32
C GLY A 207 -6.76 1.84 -6.74
N TYR A 208 -7.84 1.79 -7.52
CA TYR A 208 -8.39 0.56 -8.07
C TYR A 208 -7.65 0.14 -9.34
N GLY A 209 -7.03 -1.04 -9.29
CA GLY A 209 -6.29 -1.62 -10.41
C GLY A 209 -4.89 -1.05 -10.61
N PHE A 210 -4.03 -1.86 -11.23
CA PHE A 210 -2.71 -1.40 -11.63
C PHE A 210 -2.80 -0.59 -12.92
N HIS A 211 -2.30 0.65 -12.87
CA HIS A 211 -2.12 1.48 -14.05
C HIS A 211 -0.91 2.37 -13.82
N ILE A 212 0.18 2.10 -14.55
CA ILE A 212 1.48 2.75 -14.31
C ILE A 212 1.39 4.28 -14.39
N LEU A 213 0.62 4.85 -15.31
CA LEU A 213 0.48 6.32 -15.38
C LEU A 213 -0.23 6.90 -14.14
N GLY A 214 -1.06 6.11 -13.46
CA GLY A 214 -1.69 6.51 -12.19
C GLY A 214 -0.69 6.50 -11.03
N GLU A 215 0.19 5.50 -10.97
CA GLU A 215 1.27 5.44 -9.96
C GLU A 215 2.27 6.58 -10.15
N VAL A 216 2.70 6.77 -11.40
CA VAL A 216 3.59 7.86 -11.78
C VAL A 216 2.91 9.21 -11.49
N GLY A 217 1.65 9.39 -11.89
CA GLY A 217 0.88 10.60 -11.59
C GLY A 217 0.79 10.91 -10.10
N THR A 218 0.65 9.88 -9.25
CA THR A 218 0.63 10.02 -7.80
C THR A 218 1.98 10.52 -7.27
N ALA A 219 3.09 9.94 -7.75
CA ALA A 219 4.42 10.38 -7.38
C ALA A 219 4.71 11.83 -7.82
N TYR A 220 4.24 12.24 -9.00
CA TYR A 220 4.33 13.61 -9.49
C TYR A 220 3.53 14.61 -8.64
N GLN A 221 2.48 14.14 -7.97
CA GLN A 221 1.71 14.93 -7.01
C GLN A 221 2.35 14.95 -5.62
N GLY A 222 3.50 14.29 -5.42
CA GLY A 222 4.24 14.25 -4.16
C GLY A 222 3.67 13.28 -3.12
N GLN A 223 2.82 12.33 -3.51
CA GLN A 223 2.37 11.24 -2.64
C GLN A 223 2.99 9.92 -3.05
N SER A 224 3.21 9.02 -2.09
CA SER A 224 3.72 7.69 -2.40
C SER A 224 2.63 6.86 -3.11
N PRO A 225 2.95 6.20 -4.23
CA PRO A 225 2.04 5.22 -4.82
C PRO A 225 1.94 3.96 -3.93
N ALA A 226 0.73 3.41 -3.80
CA ALA A 226 0.51 2.05 -3.28
C ALA A 226 -0.14 1.20 -4.37
N PRO A 227 0.67 0.59 -5.26
CA PRO A 227 0.15 -0.14 -6.38
C PRO A 227 -0.62 -1.39 -5.93
N PHE A 228 -1.74 -1.63 -6.61
CA PHE A 228 -2.64 -2.76 -6.38
C PHE A 228 -2.70 -3.63 -7.63
N PHE A 229 -2.53 -4.95 -7.47
CA PHE A 229 -2.55 -5.86 -8.61
C PHE A 229 -3.96 -6.37 -8.94
N SER A 230 -4.59 -7.13 -8.03
CA SER A 230 -5.88 -7.75 -8.31
C SER A 230 -6.60 -8.20 -7.04
N HIS A 231 -7.92 -8.39 -7.16
CA HIS A 231 -8.72 -9.10 -6.15
C HIS A 231 -8.38 -10.59 -6.18
N VAL A 232 -7.95 -11.17 -5.06
CA VAL A 232 -7.61 -12.59 -4.95
C VAL A 232 -8.70 -13.29 -4.14
N GLY A 233 -9.89 -13.45 -4.71
CA GLY A 233 -11.00 -14.10 -4.00
C GLY A 233 -10.76 -15.59 -3.74
N GLY A 234 -11.30 -16.11 -2.63
CA GLY A 234 -11.58 -17.55 -2.52
C GLY A 234 -12.57 -17.97 -3.62
N CYS A 235 -12.55 -19.26 -4.03
CA CYS A 235 -13.41 -19.76 -5.10
C CYS A 235 -14.87 -19.30 -4.92
N GLY A 236 -15.38 -18.44 -5.82
CA GLY A 236 -16.76 -17.97 -5.81
C GLY A 236 -17.00 -16.56 -5.25
N PHE A 237 -15.99 -15.89 -4.69
CA PHE A 237 -16.13 -14.48 -4.31
C PHE A 237 -16.32 -13.60 -5.56
N LEU A 238 -17.40 -12.80 -5.60
CA LEU A 238 -17.85 -11.97 -6.73
C LEU A 238 -18.21 -12.72 -8.02
N GLY A 239 -18.45 -14.03 -7.97
CA GLY A 239 -18.93 -14.79 -9.14
C GLY A 239 -17.96 -14.84 -10.32
N VAL A 240 -16.67 -14.51 -10.11
CA VAL A 240 -15.64 -14.54 -11.15
C VAL A 240 -15.07 -15.96 -11.27
N PRO A 241 -15.34 -16.69 -12.37
CA PRO A 241 -14.71 -17.99 -12.63
C PRO A 241 -13.20 -17.79 -12.86
N ALA A 242 -12.36 -18.76 -12.48
CA ALA A 242 -10.91 -18.83 -12.75
C ALA A 242 -9.90 -18.20 -11.76
N ARG A 243 -10.24 -17.94 -10.49
CA ARG A 243 -9.27 -17.47 -9.47
C ARG A 243 -9.13 -18.44 -8.29
N CYS A 244 -8.69 -19.67 -8.55
CA CYS A 244 -8.42 -20.64 -7.49
C CYS A 244 -6.93 -20.61 -7.10
N LEU A 245 -6.60 -20.30 -5.85
CA LEU A 245 -5.22 -20.33 -5.37
C LEU A 245 -4.57 -21.72 -5.46
N SER A 246 -5.34 -22.81 -5.54
CA SER A 246 -4.73 -24.13 -5.74
C SER A 246 -4.18 -24.30 -7.15
N ALA A 247 -4.69 -23.57 -8.14
CA ALA A 247 -4.18 -23.62 -9.51
C ALA A 247 -2.76 -23.01 -9.59
N PRO A 248 -1.73 -23.80 -9.94
CA PRO A 248 -0.35 -23.30 -10.02
C PRO A 248 -0.18 -22.15 -11.01
N GLU A 249 -0.89 -22.20 -12.14
CA GLU A 249 -0.81 -21.22 -13.21
C GLU A 249 -1.33 -19.86 -12.73
N TYR A 250 -2.43 -19.85 -11.98
CA TYR A 250 -2.98 -18.62 -11.40
C TYR A 250 -2.02 -18.02 -10.36
N ARG A 251 -1.46 -18.86 -9.47
CA ARG A 251 -0.45 -18.37 -8.50
C ARG A 251 0.78 -17.81 -9.18
N GLN A 252 1.27 -18.46 -10.24
CA GLN A 252 2.41 -17.96 -11.01
C GLN A 252 2.07 -16.62 -11.69
N GLN A 253 0.87 -16.47 -12.23
CA GLN A 253 0.39 -15.20 -12.79
C GLN A 253 0.36 -14.08 -11.73
N LEU A 254 -0.09 -14.37 -10.50
CA LEU A 254 -0.05 -13.41 -9.39
C LEU A 254 1.40 -12.99 -9.09
N MET A 255 2.32 -13.96 -9.01
CA MET A 255 3.74 -13.72 -8.72
C MET A 255 4.42 -12.87 -9.80
N ASP A 256 4.22 -13.22 -11.07
CA ASP A 256 4.80 -12.51 -12.21
C ASP A 256 4.23 -11.09 -12.31
N GLY A 257 2.92 -10.94 -12.09
CA GLY A 257 2.24 -9.66 -12.05
C GLY A 257 2.78 -8.73 -10.95
N MET A 258 2.97 -9.26 -9.73
CA MET A 258 3.54 -8.49 -8.62
C MET A 258 4.99 -8.10 -8.86
N LYS A 259 5.80 -8.99 -9.45
CA LYS A 259 7.18 -8.68 -9.82
C LYS A 259 7.23 -7.54 -10.84
N HIS A 260 6.45 -7.66 -11.92
CA HIS A 260 6.40 -6.65 -12.97
C HIS A 260 5.96 -5.27 -12.43
N LEU A 261 4.93 -5.26 -11.60
CA LEU A 261 4.44 -4.06 -10.93
C LEU A 261 5.52 -3.45 -10.01
N ALA A 262 6.26 -4.26 -9.26
CA ALA A 262 7.37 -3.79 -8.44
C ALA A 262 8.50 -3.15 -9.27
N GLU A 263 8.90 -3.78 -10.37
CA GLU A 263 9.96 -3.28 -11.26
C GLU A 263 9.60 -1.91 -11.87
N GLN A 264 8.33 -1.71 -12.22
CA GLN A 264 7.87 -0.45 -12.81
C GLN A 264 7.72 0.68 -11.80
N VAL A 265 7.26 0.38 -10.57
CA VAL A 265 6.89 1.42 -9.60
C VAL A 265 8.02 1.75 -8.64
N LYS A 266 8.99 0.84 -8.41
CA LYS A 266 10.13 1.05 -7.50
C LYS A 266 10.81 2.42 -7.65
N PRO A 267 11.13 2.92 -8.87
CA PRO A 267 11.77 4.22 -9.01
C PRO A 267 10.93 5.38 -8.47
N TYR A 268 9.61 5.23 -8.36
CA TYR A 268 8.69 6.29 -7.96
C TYR A 268 8.35 6.29 -6.47
N GLY A 269 9.04 5.46 -5.68
CA GLY A 269 8.90 5.44 -4.24
C GLY A 269 7.56 4.88 -3.76
N ALA A 270 7.23 3.65 -4.16
CA ALA A 270 6.14 2.93 -3.51
C ALA A 270 6.49 2.59 -2.06
N SER A 271 5.64 3.00 -1.13
CA SER A 271 5.81 2.75 0.31
C SER A 271 5.27 1.38 0.69
N CYS A 272 4.16 0.97 0.07
CA CYS A 272 3.62 -0.38 0.19
C CYS A 272 3.12 -0.93 -1.15
N TYR A 273 3.01 -2.25 -1.23
CA TYR A 273 2.53 -3.01 -2.36
C TYR A 273 1.33 -3.85 -1.93
N ASN A 274 0.18 -3.58 -2.53
CA ASN A 274 -1.08 -4.21 -2.16
C ASN A 274 -1.36 -5.45 -3.03
N LEU A 275 -1.47 -6.60 -2.38
CA LEU A 275 -1.70 -7.91 -2.97
C LEU A 275 -3.19 -8.26 -3.12
N GLY A 276 -4.11 -7.44 -2.59
CA GLY A 276 -5.55 -7.74 -2.69
C GLY A 276 -6.45 -6.76 -1.95
N ASP A 277 -7.71 -6.76 -2.38
CA ASP A 277 -8.79 -5.90 -1.92
C ASP A 277 -10.06 -6.74 -1.87
N ASP A 278 -10.90 -6.56 -0.84
CA ASP A 278 -12.08 -7.39 -0.59
C ASP A 278 -11.78 -8.89 -0.82
N THR A 279 -10.63 -9.33 -0.33
CA THR A 279 -10.06 -10.63 -0.61
C THR A 279 -10.08 -11.48 0.66
N GLY A 280 -10.22 -12.80 0.54
CA GLY A 280 -10.16 -13.69 1.71
C GLY A 280 -9.85 -15.14 1.37
N VAL A 281 -9.62 -15.94 2.41
CA VAL A 281 -9.38 -17.38 2.29
C VAL A 281 -10.61 -18.07 1.68
N CYS A 282 -10.38 -19.10 0.86
CA CYS A 282 -11.46 -19.94 0.36
C CYS A 282 -11.93 -20.90 1.46
N GLU A 283 -13.08 -20.60 2.07
CA GLU A 283 -13.70 -21.45 3.11
C GLU A 283 -14.79 -22.38 2.54
N ALA A 284 -15.12 -22.24 1.25
CA ALA A 284 -16.06 -23.11 0.55
C ALA A 284 -15.36 -24.29 -0.13
N LEU A 285 -16.08 -25.41 -0.27
CA LEU A 285 -15.62 -26.54 -1.10
C LEU A 285 -15.55 -26.08 -2.57
N CYS A 286 -14.34 -25.89 -3.05
CA CYS A 286 -14.05 -25.29 -4.33
C CYS A 286 -14.37 -26.29 -5.45
N LYS A 287 -15.25 -25.86 -6.35
CA LYS A 287 -15.71 -26.67 -7.50
C LYS A 287 -14.89 -26.43 -8.77
N GLN A 288 -13.76 -25.72 -8.68
CA GLN A 288 -12.91 -25.47 -9.83
C GLN A 288 -12.15 -26.76 -10.22
N PRO A 289 -12.00 -27.04 -11.52
CA PRO A 289 -11.27 -28.22 -11.99
C PRO A 289 -9.84 -28.31 -11.40
N GLY A 290 -9.41 -29.53 -11.07
CA GLY A 290 -8.07 -29.78 -10.53
C GLY A 290 -7.93 -29.51 -9.03
N CYS A 291 -8.88 -28.82 -8.38
CA CYS A 291 -8.70 -28.39 -6.98
C CYS A 291 -8.65 -29.57 -6.01
N PHE A 292 -9.55 -30.54 -6.19
CA PHE A 292 -9.61 -31.73 -5.34
C PHE A 292 -8.46 -32.70 -5.63
N GLU A 293 -8.00 -32.81 -6.88
CA GLU A 293 -6.82 -33.60 -7.21
C GLU A 293 -5.58 -33.06 -6.48
N ARG A 294 -5.42 -31.73 -6.42
CA ARG A 294 -4.33 -31.08 -5.68
C ARG A 294 -4.49 -31.21 -4.16
N PHE A 295 -5.72 -31.15 -3.65
CA PHE A 295 -6.00 -31.44 -2.24
C PHE A 295 -5.61 -32.88 -1.87
N VAL A 296 -6.00 -33.85 -2.70
CA VAL A 296 -5.63 -35.27 -2.55
C VAL A 296 -4.11 -35.44 -2.54
N GLU A 297 -3.39 -34.75 -3.42
CA GLU A 297 -1.92 -34.76 -3.42
C GLU A 297 -1.34 -34.17 -2.13
N ALA A 298 -1.89 -33.06 -1.65
CA ALA A 298 -1.48 -32.47 -0.38
C ALA A 298 -1.71 -33.42 0.81
N MET A 299 -2.85 -34.13 0.83
CA MET A 299 -3.15 -35.15 1.84
C MET A 299 -2.21 -36.36 1.72
N ARG A 300 -1.86 -36.79 0.50
CA ARG A 300 -0.86 -37.83 0.26
C ARG A 300 0.49 -37.42 0.85
N LYS A 301 0.92 -36.17 0.66
CA LYS A 301 2.16 -35.64 1.25
C LYS A 301 2.09 -35.54 2.78
N LYS A 302 0.94 -35.13 3.34
CA LYS A 302 0.74 -34.97 4.79
C LYS A 302 0.71 -36.29 5.55
N TYR A 303 0.00 -37.30 5.04
CA TYR A 303 -0.27 -38.55 5.77
C TYR A 303 0.49 -39.77 5.25
N GLY A 304 1.08 -39.69 4.05
CA GLY A 304 1.86 -40.77 3.42
C GLY A 304 1.03 -41.94 2.89
N SER A 305 0.04 -42.43 3.65
CA SER A 305 -0.82 -43.56 3.27
C SER A 305 -2.30 -43.30 3.58
N VAL A 306 -3.19 -43.96 2.83
CA VAL A 306 -4.64 -43.94 3.10
C VAL A 306 -4.97 -44.53 4.48
N GLY A 307 -4.18 -45.50 4.97
CA GLY A 307 -4.36 -46.07 6.31
C GLY A 307 -4.09 -45.06 7.42
N SER A 308 -3.01 -44.27 7.30
CA SER A 308 -2.71 -43.18 8.23
C SER A 308 -3.80 -42.11 8.22
N LEU A 309 -4.27 -41.74 7.02
CA LEU A 309 -5.36 -40.76 6.87
C LEU A 309 -6.67 -41.28 7.47
N ASN A 310 -7.06 -42.52 7.17
CA ASN A 310 -8.25 -43.16 7.75
C ASN A 310 -8.20 -43.18 9.28
N LYS A 311 -7.02 -43.38 9.89
CA LYS A 311 -6.85 -43.33 11.35
C LYS A 311 -7.15 -41.94 11.93
N VAL A 312 -6.73 -40.88 11.23
CA VAL A 312 -6.94 -39.49 11.66
C VAL A 312 -8.38 -39.04 11.40
N TRP A 313 -8.90 -39.32 10.21
CA TRP A 313 -10.26 -38.93 9.81
C TRP A 313 -11.36 -39.86 10.33
N GLY A 314 -11.02 -41.04 10.86
CA GLY A 314 -12.04 -42.02 11.26
C GLY A 314 -12.81 -42.62 10.08
N THR A 315 -12.23 -42.61 8.89
CA THR A 315 -12.86 -43.04 7.63
C THR A 315 -12.41 -44.44 7.20
N LYS A 316 -13.05 -44.99 6.16
CA LYS A 316 -12.71 -46.30 5.58
C LYS A 316 -12.42 -46.20 4.08
N LEU A 317 -11.66 -45.18 3.67
CA LEU A 317 -11.28 -44.97 2.28
C LEU A 317 -10.40 -46.13 1.79
N ARG A 318 -10.66 -46.60 0.57
CA ARG A 318 -9.84 -47.63 -0.10
C ARG A 318 -8.63 -47.00 -0.78
N ARG A 319 -8.82 -45.81 -1.36
CA ARG A 319 -7.81 -45.02 -2.06
C ARG A 319 -8.05 -43.53 -1.81
N LEU A 320 -7.01 -42.71 -1.95
CA LEU A 320 -7.09 -41.28 -1.65
C LEU A 320 -7.93 -40.53 -2.71
N GLU A 321 -7.99 -41.05 -3.92
CA GLU A 321 -8.73 -40.47 -5.05
C GLU A 321 -10.26 -40.54 -4.85
N ASP A 322 -10.74 -41.29 -3.85
CA ASP A 322 -12.15 -41.29 -3.46
C ASP A 322 -12.55 -40.04 -2.65
N VAL A 323 -11.58 -39.18 -2.27
CA VAL A 323 -11.84 -37.91 -1.59
C VAL A 323 -12.30 -36.87 -2.60
N THR A 324 -13.60 -36.62 -2.64
CA THR A 324 -14.28 -35.65 -3.51
C THR A 324 -15.08 -34.62 -2.70
N VAL A 325 -15.65 -33.62 -3.38
CA VAL A 325 -16.61 -32.67 -2.77
C VAL A 325 -17.75 -33.43 -2.09
N ASP A 326 -18.33 -34.41 -2.78
CA ASP A 326 -19.46 -35.20 -2.28
C ASP A 326 -19.05 -36.08 -1.10
N PHE A 327 -17.83 -36.63 -1.11
CA PHE A 327 -17.29 -37.36 0.03
C PHE A 327 -17.22 -36.47 1.28
N ILE A 328 -16.56 -35.31 1.21
CA ILE A 328 -16.47 -34.39 2.34
C ILE A 328 -17.87 -33.98 2.82
N GLY A 329 -18.77 -33.65 1.89
CA GLY A 329 -20.16 -33.31 2.22
C GLY A 329 -20.89 -34.45 2.94
N SER A 330 -20.70 -35.71 2.50
CA SER A 330 -21.30 -36.88 3.15
C SER A 330 -20.75 -37.14 4.55
N GLU A 331 -19.45 -36.93 4.76
CA GLU A 331 -18.80 -37.07 6.07
C GLU A 331 -19.30 -35.97 7.03
N GLN A 332 -19.49 -34.73 6.56
CA GLN A 332 -20.10 -33.66 7.36
C GLN A 332 -21.53 -34.01 7.82
N VAL A 333 -22.35 -34.62 6.95
CA VAL A 333 -23.70 -35.12 7.30
C VAL A 333 -23.62 -36.23 8.35
N ALA A 334 -22.61 -37.09 8.26
CA ALA A 334 -22.32 -38.13 9.25
C ALA A 334 -21.64 -37.59 10.53
N GLN A 335 -21.54 -36.27 10.70
CA GLN A 335 -20.86 -35.61 11.81
C GLN A 335 -19.36 -35.93 11.94
N ASN A 336 -18.73 -36.33 10.83
CA ASN A 336 -17.29 -36.49 10.71
C ASN A 336 -16.67 -35.29 9.97
N TYR A 337 -16.12 -34.36 10.73
CA TYR A 337 -15.61 -33.09 10.20
C TYR A 337 -14.11 -33.11 9.87
N GLY A 338 -13.41 -34.21 10.14
CA GLY A 338 -11.96 -34.32 9.90
C GLY A 338 -11.52 -34.02 8.47
N PRO A 339 -12.16 -34.61 7.44
CA PRO A 339 -11.87 -34.29 6.05
C PRO A 339 -12.08 -32.80 5.72
N TRP A 340 -13.12 -32.19 6.29
CA TRP A 340 -13.44 -30.78 6.07
C TRP A 340 -12.42 -29.85 6.74
N PHE A 341 -12.00 -30.14 7.97
CA PHE A 341 -10.98 -29.36 8.68
C PHE A 341 -9.65 -29.36 7.92
N ASP A 342 -9.20 -30.52 7.44
CA ASP A 342 -7.97 -30.60 6.65
C ASP A 342 -8.07 -29.85 5.32
N TYR A 343 -9.25 -29.85 4.70
CA TYR A 343 -9.51 -29.05 3.50
C TYR A 343 -9.38 -27.54 3.78
N LEU A 344 -9.97 -27.06 4.88
CA LEU A 344 -9.86 -25.66 5.30
C LEU A 344 -8.42 -25.29 5.64
N TYR A 345 -7.72 -26.14 6.42
CA TYR A 345 -6.33 -25.90 6.79
C TYR A 345 -5.42 -25.82 5.57
N TRP A 346 -5.61 -26.71 4.59
CA TRP A 346 -4.86 -26.68 3.34
C TRP A 346 -5.06 -25.37 2.57
N HIS A 347 -6.30 -24.88 2.47
CA HIS A 347 -6.58 -23.61 1.79
C HIS A 347 -6.03 -22.39 2.52
N GLU A 348 -6.11 -22.37 3.84
CA GLU A 348 -5.54 -21.34 4.70
C GLU A 348 -4.00 -21.30 4.61
N ASP A 349 -3.35 -22.47 4.65
CA ASP A 349 -1.89 -22.59 4.54
C ASP A 349 -1.42 -22.15 3.15
N LEU A 350 -2.14 -22.58 2.10
CA LEU A 350 -1.91 -22.20 0.72
C LEU A 350 -2.06 -20.68 0.51
N TYR A 351 -3.06 -20.07 1.15
CA TYR A 351 -3.26 -18.62 1.15
C TYR A 351 -2.04 -17.94 1.76
N CYS A 352 -1.67 -18.27 3.00
CA CYS A 352 -0.52 -17.67 3.70
C CYS A 352 0.79 -17.86 2.92
N GLU A 353 1.04 -19.06 2.37
CA GLU A 353 2.22 -19.36 1.57
C GLU A 353 2.28 -18.51 0.29
N THR A 354 1.14 -18.36 -0.41
CA THR A 354 1.08 -17.58 -1.65
C THR A 354 1.42 -16.11 -1.39
N PHE A 355 0.79 -15.49 -0.39
CA PHE A 355 1.05 -14.08 -0.08
C PHE A 355 2.45 -13.85 0.48
N LYS A 356 2.98 -14.80 1.27
CA LYS A 356 4.39 -14.80 1.68
C LYS A 356 5.32 -14.82 0.46
N ARG A 357 5.05 -15.68 -0.53
CA ARG A 357 5.87 -15.77 -1.73
C ARG A 357 5.81 -14.50 -2.58
N CYS A 358 4.63 -13.88 -2.70
CA CYS A 358 4.49 -12.57 -3.34
C CYS A 358 5.30 -11.49 -2.60
N ASN A 359 5.25 -11.45 -1.27
CA ASN A 359 6.09 -10.56 -0.46
C ASN A 359 7.59 -10.77 -0.76
N ASP A 360 8.06 -12.02 -0.77
CA ASP A 360 9.47 -12.33 -1.01
C ASP A 360 9.92 -11.90 -2.43
N ILE A 361 9.06 -12.08 -3.44
CA ILE A 361 9.33 -11.68 -4.83
C ILE A 361 9.40 -10.16 -4.97
N VAL A 362 8.43 -9.42 -4.40
CA VAL A 362 8.44 -7.96 -4.42
C VAL A 362 9.65 -7.42 -3.69
N ARG A 363 9.99 -7.96 -2.52
CA ARG A 363 11.16 -7.54 -1.74
C ARG A 363 12.51 -7.85 -2.41
N ALA A 364 12.56 -8.85 -3.30
CA ALA A 364 13.73 -9.09 -4.14
C ALA A 364 13.95 -7.98 -5.18
N VAL A 365 12.88 -7.32 -5.63
CA VAL A 365 12.93 -6.17 -6.55
C VAL A 365 13.17 -4.87 -5.78
N ASP A 366 12.38 -4.63 -4.74
CA ASP A 366 12.47 -3.48 -3.84
C ASP A 366 12.66 -3.95 -2.38
N PRO A 367 13.92 -4.02 -1.89
CA PRO A 367 14.22 -4.45 -0.53
C PRO A 367 13.54 -3.62 0.57
N ASN A 368 13.13 -2.40 0.24
CA ASN A 368 12.46 -1.51 1.17
C ASN A 368 10.93 -1.75 1.16
N ALA A 369 10.35 -2.48 0.22
CA ALA A 369 8.90 -2.65 0.11
C ALA A 369 8.23 -3.23 1.39
N TRP A 370 7.12 -2.60 1.80
CA TRP A 370 6.11 -3.24 2.65
C TRP A 370 5.05 -3.90 1.77
N VAL A 371 4.72 -5.16 2.03
CA VAL A 371 3.91 -5.96 1.10
C VAL A 371 2.86 -6.76 1.86
N GLY A 372 1.63 -6.77 1.36
CA GLY A 372 0.54 -7.53 1.95
C GLY A 372 -0.80 -7.01 1.46
N GLN A 373 -1.83 -6.98 2.30
CA GLN A 373 -3.21 -6.71 1.89
C GLN A 373 -3.90 -5.68 2.76
N ASP A 374 -4.86 -5.00 2.16
CA ASP A 374 -5.77 -4.11 2.86
C ASP A 374 -7.23 -4.43 2.48
N ALA A 375 -8.19 -3.89 3.23
CA ALA A 375 -9.63 -4.09 3.01
C ALA A 375 -10.01 -5.58 2.78
N SER A 376 -9.29 -6.50 3.44
CA SER A 376 -9.37 -7.94 3.18
C SER A 376 -9.71 -8.71 4.46
N GLY A 377 -10.27 -9.91 4.28
CA GLY A 377 -10.53 -10.89 5.34
C GLY A 377 -9.41 -11.92 5.43
N TYR A 378 -9.12 -12.39 6.64
CA TYR A 378 -8.00 -13.30 6.94
C TYR A 378 -8.44 -14.60 7.59
N ALA A 379 -9.72 -14.96 7.50
CA ALA A 379 -10.32 -16.08 8.23
C ALA A 379 -9.86 -16.08 9.71
N ASN A 380 -9.33 -17.20 10.20
CA ASN A 380 -8.71 -17.32 11.53
C ASN A 380 -7.18 -17.44 11.50
N VAL A 381 -6.53 -16.95 10.44
CA VAL A 381 -5.09 -17.15 10.21
C VAL A 381 -4.30 -15.85 10.17
N ILE A 382 -4.80 -14.80 10.80
CA ILE A 382 -4.12 -13.50 10.84
C ILE A 382 -2.71 -13.60 11.45
N ASP A 383 -2.49 -14.44 12.45
CA ASP A 383 -1.16 -14.65 13.04
C ASP A 383 -0.17 -15.29 12.07
N LEU A 384 -0.63 -16.28 11.28
CA LEU A 384 0.15 -16.95 10.24
C LEU A 384 0.43 -16.02 9.06
N TYR A 385 -0.57 -15.24 8.64
CA TYR A 385 -0.43 -14.26 7.57
C TYR A 385 0.64 -13.20 7.90
N LEU A 386 0.66 -12.73 9.14
CA LEU A 386 1.66 -11.77 9.65
C LEU A 386 3.09 -12.34 9.69
N GLU A 387 3.30 -13.66 9.59
CA GLU A 387 4.64 -14.24 9.44
C GLU A 387 5.25 -14.00 8.04
N GLY A 388 4.39 -13.74 7.05
CA GLY A 388 4.76 -13.55 5.65
C GLY A 388 4.68 -12.12 5.14
N CYS A 389 3.81 -11.27 5.72
CA CYS A 389 3.47 -9.97 5.17
C CYS A 389 3.76 -8.79 6.12
N THR A 390 3.99 -7.62 5.53
CA THR A 390 4.44 -6.37 6.20
C THR A 390 3.58 -5.15 5.87
N TYR A 391 2.51 -5.30 5.10
CA TYR A 391 1.44 -4.32 4.93
C TYR A 391 0.10 -5.02 5.16
N VAL A 392 -0.60 -4.74 6.26
CA VAL A 392 -1.81 -5.47 6.66
C VAL A 392 -2.85 -4.51 7.24
N ALA A 393 -3.93 -4.26 6.51
CA ALA A 393 -4.99 -3.35 6.93
C ALA A 393 -6.41 -3.90 6.63
N PRO A 394 -6.89 -4.95 7.34
CA PRO A 394 -8.27 -5.45 7.24
C PRO A 394 -9.31 -4.35 7.49
N TYR A 395 -10.57 -4.57 7.12
CA TYR A 395 -11.64 -3.71 7.64
C TYR A 395 -11.62 -3.63 9.16
N PHE A 396 -11.84 -2.42 9.68
CA PHE A 396 -11.73 -2.16 11.11
C PHE A 396 -12.66 -3.07 11.92
N ARG A 397 -12.03 -3.84 12.80
CA ARG A 397 -12.66 -4.57 13.90
C ARG A 397 -11.73 -4.42 15.09
N ARG A 398 -12.22 -3.83 16.18
CA ARG A 398 -11.42 -3.50 17.38
C ARG A 398 -10.60 -4.69 17.89
N VAL A 399 -11.19 -5.88 17.94
CA VAL A 399 -10.51 -7.11 18.39
C VAL A 399 -9.43 -7.58 17.42
N LEU A 400 -9.68 -7.48 16.11
CA LEU A 400 -8.69 -7.84 15.09
C LEU A 400 -7.47 -6.91 15.15
N ALA A 401 -7.69 -5.60 15.37
CA ALA A 401 -6.62 -4.64 15.60
C ALA A 401 -5.73 -5.03 16.80
N LYS A 402 -6.33 -5.43 17.92
CA LYS A 402 -5.58 -5.86 19.12
C LYS A 402 -4.81 -7.16 18.90
N LYS A 403 -5.40 -8.11 18.19
CA LYS A 403 -4.72 -9.35 17.77
C LYS A 403 -3.49 -9.04 16.93
N MET A 404 -3.65 -8.24 15.87
CA MET A 404 -2.53 -7.85 15.00
C MET A 404 -1.40 -7.17 15.79
N GLY A 405 -1.72 -6.23 16.67
CA GLY A 405 -0.71 -5.57 17.50
C GLY A 405 -0.03 -6.48 18.54
N CYS A 406 -0.63 -7.62 18.91
CA CYS A 406 0.03 -8.67 19.70
C CYS A 406 0.84 -9.65 18.84
N PHE A 407 0.46 -9.80 17.56
CA PHE A 407 1.00 -10.83 16.68
C PHE A 407 2.14 -10.36 15.79
N GLN A 408 2.14 -9.10 15.37
CA GLN A 408 3.20 -8.51 14.56
C GLN A 408 4.57 -8.62 15.26
N LYS A 409 5.61 -8.90 14.48
CA LYS A 409 7.00 -9.09 14.99
C LYS A 409 8.04 -8.32 14.18
N ARG A 410 7.64 -7.66 13.10
CA ARG A 410 8.53 -7.02 12.14
C ARG A 410 8.06 -5.59 11.92
N PRO A 411 8.96 -4.68 11.53
CA PRO A 411 8.55 -3.39 10.99
C PRO A 411 7.68 -3.59 9.74
N GLY A 412 6.73 -2.68 9.55
CA GLY A 412 5.73 -2.74 8.50
C GLY A 412 4.60 -1.76 8.80
N PHE A 413 3.58 -1.78 7.95
CA PHE A 413 2.36 -1.01 8.11
C PHE A 413 1.22 -1.93 8.50
N TYR A 414 0.83 -1.89 9.76
CA TYR A 414 -0.24 -2.71 10.34
C TYR A 414 -1.33 -1.80 10.83
N GLY A 415 -2.58 -2.10 10.52
CA GLY A 415 -3.65 -1.12 10.64
C GLY A 415 -5.02 -1.66 10.32
N ALA A 416 -5.92 -0.76 9.95
CA ALA A 416 -7.21 -1.13 9.41
C ALA A 416 -7.67 -0.20 8.28
N CYS A 417 -8.54 -0.73 7.44
CA CYS A 417 -9.37 0.01 6.50
C CYS A 417 -10.64 0.51 7.22
N THR A 418 -10.90 1.81 7.11
CA THR A 418 -12.15 2.44 7.56
C THR A 418 -12.97 2.95 6.38
N GLY A 419 -14.28 2.75 6.41
CA GLY A 419 -15.21 3.15 5.37
C GLY A 419 -15.91 4.47 5.71
N THR A 420 -15.55 5.57 5.05
CA THR A 420 -16.08 6.93 5.37
C THR A 420 -16.92 7.54 4.25
N TYR A 421 -17.73 6.74 3.54
CA TYR A 421 -18.44 7.14 2.32
C TYR A 421 -19.31 8.40 2.44
N ARG A 422 -19.81 8.69 3.64
CA ARG A 422 -20.75 9.80 3.88
C ARG A 422 -20.12 10.89 4.74
N GLY A 423 -18.79 10.92 4.79
CA GLY A 423 -17.99 11.81 5.62
C GLY A 423 -18.51 11.82 7.05
N ASP A 424 -18.71 10.66 7.65
CA ASP A 424 -19.21 10.41 9.00
C ASP A 424 -18.08 10.42 10.06
N GLY A 425 -16.97 11.09 9.76
CA GLY A 425 -15.79 11.10 10.62
C GLY A 425 -15.98 11.77 11.98
N ARG A 426 -17.03 12.58 12.17
CA ARG A 426 -17.43 13.19 13.46
C ARG A 426 -18.38 12.31 14.28
N ASP A 427 -18.77 11.14 13.79
CA ASP A 427 -19.42 10.13 14.63
C ASP A 427 -18.43 9.69 15.71
N PRO A 428 -18.77 9.72 17.01
CA PRO A 428 -17.85 9.32 18.08
C PRO A 428 -17.27 7.90 17.90
N ASN A 429 -18.03 6.98 17.28
CA ASN A 429 -17.57 5.63 16.98
C ASN A 429 -16.51 5.59 15.88
N ASN A 430 -16.50 6.59 14.99
CA ASN A 430 -15.46 6.75 13.97
C ASN A 430 -14.26 7.54 14.53
N GLN A 431 -14.49 8.61 15.29
CA GLN A 431 -13.41 9.43 15.85
C GLN A 431 -12.41 8.63 16.69
N CYS A 432 -12.86 7.59 17.40
CA CYS A 432 -11.97 6.76 18.20
C CYS A 432 -11.10 5.78 17.37
N ILE A 433 -11.46 5.46 16.13
CA ILE A 433 -10.78 4.41 15.33
C ILE A 433 -9.26 4.66 15.18
N PRO A 434 -8.77 5.86 14.81
CA PRO A 434 -7.35 6.10 14.64
C PRO A 434 -6.58 5.89 15.95
N TRP A 435 -7.17 6.28 17.08
CA TRP A 435 -6.63 6.09 18.42
C TRP A 435 -6.65 4.62 18.86
N ASP A 436 -7.77 3.93 18.64
CA ASP A 436 -7.93 2.50 18.93
C ASP A 436 -6.85 1.67 18.23
N LEU A 437 -6.53 2.01 16.98
CA LEU A 437 -5.46 1.36 16.21
C LEU A 437 -4.10 1.55 16.89
N VAL A 438 -3.75 2.79 17.24
CA VAL A 438 -2.47 3.12 17.89
C VAL A 438 -2.35 2.44 19.26
N PHE A 439 -3.39 2.49 20.09
CA PHE A 439 -3.40 1.81 21.40
C PHE A 439 -3.34 0.29 21.30
N ALA A 440 -3.95 -0.28 20.25
CA ALA A 440 -3.83 -1.70 19.95
C ALA A 440 -2.41 -2.10 19.49
N GLY A 441 -1.52 -1.13 19.19
CA GLY A 441 -0.15 -1.35 18.75
C GLY A 441 0.04 -1.28 17.23
N ASN A 442 -0.97 -0.81 16.49
CA ASN A 442 -0.92 -0.65 15.05
C ASN A 442 -0.36 0.74 14.68
N ASN A 443 0.15 0.90 13.47
CA ASN A 443 0.79 2.13 13.01
C ASN A 443 0.26 2.64 11.66
N ALA A 444 -0.79 2.03 11.12
CA ALA A 444 -1.35 2.43 9.84
C ALA A 444 -2.89 2.56 9.89
N ILE A 445 -3.43 3.41 9.04
CA ILE A 445 -4.85 3.48 8.73
C ILE A 445 -5.04 3.70 7.24
N LEU A 446 -5.99 2.98 6.67
CA LEU A 446 -6.45 3.16 5.30
C LEU A 446 -7.86 3.73 5.31
N PHE A 447 -8.09 4.78 4.51
CA PHE A 447 -9.41 5.35 4.29
C PHE A 447 -10.00 4.90 2.96
N TRP A 448 -11.20 4.34 3.03
CA TRP A 448 -12.03 3.94 1.91
C TRP A 448 -13.37 4.70 1.94
N SER A 449 -13.47 5.93 1.48
CA SER A 449 -12.47 6.80 0.86
C SER A 449 -12.53 8.19 1.52
N MET A 450 -11.45 8.95 1.42
CA MET A 450 -11.27 10.21 2.16
C MET A 450 -11.76 11.46 1.42
N THR A 451 -11.72 11.48 0.08
CA THR A 451 -12.01 12.70 -0.71
C THR A 451 -13.25 12.58 -1.59
N CYS A 452 -13.81 11.37 -1.73
CA CYS A 452 -14.93 11.10 -2.63
C CYS A 452 -16.26 11.74 -2.20
N GLY A 453 -16.43 12.10 -0.93
CA GLY A 453 -17.64 12.78 -0.44
C GLY A 453 -17.45 14.26 -0.11
N ASN A 454 -16.34 14.88 -0.54
CA ASN A 454 -16.19 16.34 -0.49
C ASN A 454 -17.03 17.02 -1.58
N GLY A 455 -17.31 18.32 -1.39
CA GLY A 455 -17.96 19.16 -2.39
C GLY A 455 -17.18 19.19 -3.70
N GLY A 456 -17.86 19.48 -4.82
CA GLY A 456 -17.21 19.63 -6.14
C GLY A 456 -16.18 20.76 -6.18
N ASP A 457 -16.32 21.73 -5.27
CA ASP A 457 -15.42 22.85 -4.98
C ASP A 457 -14.29 22.49 -3.98
N LEU A 458 -14.18 21.21 -3.60
CA LEU A 458 -13.26 20.67 -2.59
C LEU A 458 -13.56 21.09 -1.15
N THR A 459 -14.72 21.68 -0.88
CA THR A 459 -15.18 21.94 0.48
C THR A 459 -15.28 20.62 1.24
N LEU A 460 -14.67 20.56 2.42
CA LEU A 460 -14.68 19.36 3.26
C LEU A 460 -16.12 19.01 3.66
N HIS A 461 -16.43 17.73 3.67
CA HIS A 461 -17.73 17.26 4.13
C HIS A 461 -18.00 17.75 5.57
N PRO A 462 -19.18 18.34 5.88
CA PRO A 462 -19.44 18.94 7.20
C PRO A 462 -19.31 17.98 8.39
N ARG A 463 -19.54 16.68 8.15
CA ARG A 463 -19.38 15.62 9.16
C ARG A 463 -17.95 15.03 9.22
N GLY A 464 -16.98 15.53 8.44
CA GLY A 464 -15.55 15.21 8.55
C GLY A 464 -15.12 13.78 8.12
N TYR A 465 -13.81 13.53 8.14
CA TYR A 465 -13.17 12.24 7.76
C TYR A 465 -12.11 11.81 8.78
N GLN A 466 -12.31 12.14 10.07
CA GLN A 466 -11.34 11.92 11.15
C GLN A 466 -10.01 12.70 10.94
N MET A 467 -10.04 13.79 10.16
CA MET A 467 -8.84 14.55 9.78
C MET A 467 -8.17 15.26 10.95
N GLU A 468 -8.94 15.61 11.98
CA GLU A 468 -8.43 16.27 13.19
C GLU A 468 -7.62 15.29 14.01
N GLU A 469 -8.15 14.08 14.18
CA GLU A 469 -7.50 12.95 14.85
C GLU A 469 -6.23 12.53 14.10
N ILE A 470 -6.29 12.44 12.77
CA ILE A 470 -5.09 12.16 11.96
C ILE A 470 -4.03 13.26 12.14
N ARG A 471 -4.43 14.53 12.11
CA ARG A 471 -3.49 15.65 12.29
C ARG A 471 -2.83 15.61 13.68
N GLU A 472 -3.60 15.33 14.72
CA GLU A 472 -3.09 15.17 16.08
C GLU A 472 -2.08 14.03 16.17
N LEU A 473 -2.44 12.84 15.67
CA LEU A 473 -1.56 11.67 15.62
C LEU A 473 -0.26 11.94 14.84
N LYS A 474 -0.38 12.59 13.68
CA LYS A 474 0.74 13.03 12.83
C LYS A 474 1.58 14.15 13.44
N GLY A 475 1.09 14.84 14.47
CA GLY A 475 1.84 15.82 15.24
C GLY A 475 3.00 15.23 16.06
N GLY A 476 3.15 13.90 16.06
CA GLY A 476 4.27 13.19 16.66
C GLY A 476 3.88 12.28 17.82
N ILE A 477 2.68 12.46 18.38
CA ILE A 477 2.18 11.65 19.50
C ILE A 477 2.04 10.17 19.13
N ALA A 478 1.61 9.87 17.90
CA ALA A 478 1.53 8.48 17.43
C ALA A 478 2.90 7.80 17.43
N ASN A 479 3.96 8.51 17.06
CA ASN A 479 5.32 7.97 17.02
C ASN A 479 5.83 7.62 18.43
N LEU A 480 5.38 8.32 19.48
CA LEU A 480 5.68 7.95 20.86
C LEU A 480 5.05 6.60 21.22
N PHE A 481 3.78 6.38 20.85
CA PHE A 481 3.11 5.10 21.07
C PHE A 481 3.69 3.96 20.24
N ILE A 482 3.96 4.20 18.96
CA ILE A 482 4.55 3.20 18.04
C ILE A 482 5.91 2.70 18.56
N ARG A 483 6.69 3.56 19.22
CA ARG A 483 8.00 3.23 19.79
C ARG A 483 7.93 2.75 21.25
N ALA A 484 6.76 2.82 21.88
CA ALA A 484 6.57 2.38 23.25
C ALA A 484 6.44 0.86 23.34
N THR A 485 6.78 0.30 24.50
CA THR A 485 6.48 -1.10 24.81
C THR A 485 5.10 -1.18 25.43
N ARG A 486 4.17 -1.90 24.79
CA ARG A 486 2.83 -2.16 25.34
C ARG A 486 2.94 -3.03 26.59
N GLN A 487 2.22 -2.63 27.64
CA GLN A 487 2.07 -3.41 28.87
C GLN A 487 0.74 -4.18 28.86
N ASP A 488 0.65 -5.21 29.69
CA ASP A 488 -0.54 -6.04 29.88
C ASP A 488 -0.69 -6.42 31.36
N ASP A 489 -1.90 -6.83 31.74
CA ASP A 489 -2.23 -7.16 33.13
C ASP A 489 -2.19 -8.67 33.41
N GLY A 490 -1.40 -9.43 32.64
CA GLY A 490 -1.30 -10.88 32.79
C GLY A 490 -2.60 -11.60 32.44
N VAL A 491 -3.42 -11.05 31.54
CA VAL A 491 -4.59 -11.72 30.97
C VAL A 491 -4.26 -12.17 29.55
N LEU A 492 -4.47 -13.45 29.25
CA LEU A 492 -4.20 -14.03 27.94
C LEU A 492 -5.50 -14.54 27.29
N LEU A 493 -5.93 -13.90 26.21
CA LEU A 493 -7.07 -14.31 25.39
C LEU A 493 -6.61 -15.30 24.31
N TYR A 494 -7.34 -16.41 24.16
CA TYR A 494 -6.97 -17.48 23.25
C TYR A 494 -7.67 -17.38 21.89
N HIS A 495 -6.89 -17.25 20.82
CA HIS A 495 -7.37 -17.28 19.43
C HIS A 495 -7.06 -18.64 18.79
N SER A 496 -8.00 -19.58 18.89
CA SER A 496 -7.85 -20.95 18.37
C SER A 496 -8.26 -21.04 16.90
N ARG A 497 -7.33 -21.41 16.02
CA ARG A 497 -7.58 -21.65 14.59
C ARG A 497 -8.64 -22.73 14.38
N ALA A 498 -8.54 -23.85 15.08
CA ALA A 498 -9.46 -24.97 14.97
C ALA A 498 -10.87 -24.62 15.47
N SER A 499 -10.98 -23.80 16.51
CA SER A 499 -12.28 -23.45 17.09
C SER A 499 -13.13 -22.54 16.20
N LYS A 500 -12.50 -21.81 15.26
CA LYS A 500 -13.24 -21.10 14.21
C LYS A 500 -13.96 -22.05 13.29
N HIS A 501 -13.29 -23.12 12.89
CA HIS A 501 -13.90 -24.17 12.07
C HIS A 501 -14.96 -24.92 12.87
N ALA A 502 -14.73 -25.16 14.16
CA ALA A 502 -15.70 -25.80 15.05
C ALA A 502 -16.97 -24.96 15.24
N THR A 503 -16.86 -23.63 15.19
CA THR A 503 -18.03 -22.73 15.18
C THR A 503 -18.96 -23.03 14.00
N GLY A 504 -18.43 -23.49 12.86
CA GLY A 504 -19.25 -23.92 11.72
C GLY A 504 -20.03 -25.21 11.96
N ILE A 505 -19.71 -25.95 13.03
CA ILE A 505 -20.38 -27.18 13.45
C ILE A 505 -21.45 -26.89 14.49
N GLU A 506 -21.08 -26.22 15.59
CA GLU A 506 -21.95 -25.92 16.73
C GLU A 506 -21.95 -24.41 17.00
N ASN A 507 -23.03 -23.73 16.65
CA ASN A 507 -23.20 -22.28 16.81
C ASN A 507 -24.47 -21.88 17.57
N ARG A 508 -25.16 -22.84 18.22
CA ARG A 508 -26.46 -22.57 18.85
C ARG A 508 -26.37 -21.60 20.02
N ILE A 509 -25.20 -21.54 20.67
CA ILE A 509 -24.95 -20.77 21.88
C ILE A 509 -23.98 -19.60 21.66
N GLY A 510 -23.36 -19.51 20.49
CA GLY A 510 -22.39 -18.46 20.17
C GLY A 510 -21.53 -18.79 18.95
N TYR A 511 -20.61 -17.86 18.65
CA TYR A 511 -19.58 -18.03 17.63
C TYR A 511 -18.29 -17.37 18.12
N GLN A 512 -17.14 -17.94 17.75
CA GLN A 512 -15.85 -17.56 18.33
C GLN A 512 -15.57 -16.04 18.28
N ASP A 513 -15.74 -15.39 17.12
CA ASP A 513 -15.45 -13.96 16.96
C ASP A 513 -16.27 -13.07 17.93
N LEU A 514 -17.52 -13.44 18.22
CA LEU A 514 -18.36 -12.70 19.17
C LEU A 514 -17.92 -12.95 20.59
N CYS A 515 -17.63 -14.20 20.97
CA CYS A 515 -17.11 -14.49 22.31
C CYS A 515 -15.77 -13.78 22.54
N GLU A 516 -14.87 -13.81 21.56
CA GLU A 516 -13.60 -13.06 21.60
C GLU A 516 -13.82 -11.56 21.78
N SER A 517 -14.83 -11.00 21.09
CA SER A 517 -15.19 -9.58 21.24
C SER A 517 -15.74 -9.29 22.63
N ASN A 518 -16.66 -10.11 23.13
CA ASN A 518 -17.26 -9.94 24.45
C ASN A 518 -16.21 -10.05 25.55
N PHE A 519 -15.34 -11.07 25.52
CA PHE A 519 -14.27 -11.20 26.50
C PHE A 519 -13.24 -10.07 26.40
N SER A 520 -12.87 -9.64 25.18
CA SER A 520 -11.98 -8.49 25.03
C SER A 520 -12.59 -7.22 25.62
N THR A 521 -13.88 -6.97 25.41
CA THR A 521 -14.57 -5.79 25.96
C THR A 521 -14.72 -5.90 27.47
N MET A 522 -15.12 -7.06 28.00
CA MET A 522 -15.26 -7.26 29.46
C MET A 522 -13.93 -7.05 30.19
N VAL A 523 -12.81 -7.50 29.62
CA VAL A 523 -11.48 -7.25 30.20
C VAL A 523 -11.19 -5.74 30.25
N GLU A 524 -11.53 -5.00 29.21
CA GLU A 524 -11.32 -3.55 29.16
C GLU A 524 -12.28 -2.76 30.05
N ASP A 525 -13.53 -3.18 30.18
CA ASP A 525 -14.51 -2.59 31.10
C ASP A 525 -14.07 -2.72 32.57
N LEU A 526 -13.24 -3.72 32.88
CA LEU A 526 -12.58 -3.90 34.18
C LEU A 526 -11.30 -3.04 34.34
N GLY A 527 -10.94 -2.24 33.33
CA GLY A 527 -9.73 -1.43 33.31
C GLY A 527 -8.45 -2.25 33.09
N LEU A 528 -8.55 -3.48 32.58
CA LEU A 528 -7.42 -4.37 32.34
C LEU A 528 -7.04 -4.42 30.85
N GLN A 529 -5.81 -4.82 30.58
CA GLN A 529 -5.28 -5.05 29.24
C GLN A 529 -4.87 -6.51 29.05
N ALA A 530 -5.37 -7.13 27.99
CA ALA A 530 -5.03 -8.50 27.61
C ALA A 530 -4.03 -8.59 26.46
N ARG A 531 -3.31 -9.70 26.42
CA ARG A 531 -2.59 -10.19 25.24
C ARG A 531 -3.37 -11.31 24.56
N TRP A 532 -3.06 -11.52 23.29
CA TRP A 532 -3.58 -12.64 22.52
C TRP A 532 -2.51 -13.70 22.32
N THR A 533 -2.90 -14.97 22.43
CA THR A 533 -2.12 -16.14 21.99
C THR A 533 -2.86 -16.89 20.89
N THR A 534 -2.17 -17.79 20.20
CA THR A 534 -2.75 -18.68 19.19
C THR A 534 -2.33 -20.13 19.43
N THR A 535 -2.94 -21.08 18.74
CA THR A 535 -2.57 -22.50 18.79
C THR A 535 -1.07 -22.73 18.61
N LYS A 536 -0.47 -22.16 17.56
CA LYS A 536 0.96 -22.30 17.27
C LYS A 536 1.85 -21.74 18.39
N ARG A 537 1.44 -20.63 19.01
CA ARG A 537 2.20 -19.98 20.09
C ARG A 537 2.07 -20.73 21.40
N ALA A 538 0.88 -21.21 21.75
CA ALA A 538 0.62 -22.01 22.94
C ALA A 538 1.39 -23.33 22.91
N GLU A 539 1.33 -24.07 21.78
CA GLU A 539 2.13 -25.28 21.58
C GLU A 539 3.64 -24.99 21.61
N GLY A 540 4.05 -23.79 21.17
CA GLY A 540 5.42 -23.29 21.26
C GLY A 540 5.85 -22.80 22.66
N GLY A 541 5.05 -23.06 23.71
CA GLY A 541 5.38 -22.74 25.09
C GLY A 541 5.16 -21.28 25.50
N GLU A 542 4.39 -20.50 24.73
CA GLU A 542 4.13 -19.09 25.05
C GLU A 542 3.46 -18.89 26.42
N ILE A 543 2.52 -19.77 26.81
CA ILE A 543 1.82 -19.66 28.10
C ILE A 543 2.82 -19.76 29.26
N SER A 544 3.71 -20.76 29.24
CA SER A 544 4.75 -20.93 30.27
C SER A 544 5.78 -19.80 30.28
N ARG A 545 6.09 -19.22 29.11
CA ARG A 545 7.03 -18.09 28.99
C ARG A 545 6.43 -16.80 29.54
N LEU A 546 5.16 -16.51 29.23
CA LEU A 546 4.47 -15.30 29.64
C LEU A 546 4.02 -15.35 31.11
N LYS A 547 3.74 -16.55 31.64
CA LYS A 547 3.21 -16.77 33.00
C LYS A 547 2.02 -15.83 33.30
N PRO A 548 0.97 -15.85 32.45
CA PRO A 548 -0.20 -15.01 32.71
C PRO A 548 -0.85 -15.40 34.05
N ARG A 549 -1.63 -14.49 34.64
CA ARG A 549 -2.46 -14.81 35.80
C ARG A 549 -3.72 -15.57 35.38
N VAL A 550 -4.30 -15.16 34.25
CA VAL A 550 -5.54 -15.73 33.70
C VAL A 550 -5.35 -16.06 32.23
N VAL A 551 -5.77 -17.25 31.82
CA VAL A 551 -6.00 -17.60 30.42
C VAL A 551 -7.50 -17.72 30.21
N ILE A 552 -8.02 -17.02 29.20
CA ILE A 552 -9.43 -17.06 28.84
C ILE A 552 -9.54 -17.80 27.50
N LEU A 553 -10.52 -18.69 27.39
CA LEU A 553 -10.81 -19.49 26.20
C LEU A 553 -12.17 -19.07 25.61
N PRO A 554 -12.24 -18.01 24.76
CA PRO A 554 -13.47 -17.64 24.09
C PRO A 554 -13.86 -18.69 23.06
N TYR A 555 -14.93 -19.42 23.34
CA TYR A 555 -15.54 -20.43 22.46
C TYR A 555 -14.54 -21.42 21.86
N CYS A 556 -13.55 -21.85 22.65
CA CYS A 556 -12.49 -22.73 22.17
C CYS A 556 -12.91 -24.21 22.18
N GLN A 557 -13.85 -24.56 21.30
CA GLN A 557 -14.45 -25.90 21.22
C GLN A 557 -13.53 -26.97 20.63
N ALA A 558 -12.52 -26.58 19.83
CA ALA A 558 -11.56 -27.50 19.23
C ALA A 558 -10.13 -27.14 19.66
N LEU A 559 -9.46 -28.10 20.30
CA LEU A 559 -8.07 -27.98 20.77
C LEU A 559 -7.29 -29.28 20.50
N SER A 560 -6.00 -29.12 20.23
CA SER A 560 -5.03 -30.20 20.14
C SER A 560 -4.69 -30.74 21.54
N ASP A 561 -4.19 -31.97 21.61
CA ASP A 561 -3.75 -32.54 22.89
C ASP A 561 -2.57 -31.73 23.48
N LYS A 562 -1.71 -31.13 22.63
CA LYS A 562 -0.62 -30.27 23.10
C LYS A 562 -1.12 -28.94 23.68
N GLU A 563 -2.16 -28.37 23.09
CA GLU A 563 -2.82 -27.17 23.64
C GLU A 563 -3.42 -27.49 25.02
N ILE A 564 -4.15 -28.61 25.13
CA ILE A 564 -4.73 -29.09 26.39
C ILE A 564 -3.65 -29.29 27.44
N GLU A 565 -2.59 -30.03 27.15
CA GLU A 565 -1.49 -30.25 28.08
C GLU A 565 -0.83 -28.94 28.54
N ALA A 566 -0.70 -27.94 27.66
CA ALA A 566 -0.15 -26.64 28.02
C ALA A 566 -1.06 -25.89 29.00
N LEU A 567 -2.38 -25.96 28.80
CA LEU A 567 -3.38 -25.35 29.67
C LEU A 567 -3.48 -26.08 31.02
N GLU A 568 -3.43 -27.42 31.03
CA GLU A 568 -3.40 -28.22 32.26
C GLU A 568 -2.16 -27.93 33.10
N ARG A 569 -0.98 -27.86 32.46
CA ARG A 569 0.26 -27.46 33.15
C ARG A 569 0.12 -26.07 33.75
N PHE A 570 -0.42 -25.12 32.99
CA PHE A 570 -0.66 -23.76 33.47
C PHE A 570 -1.55 -23.71 34.73
N VAL A 571 -2.65 -24.46 34.76
CA VAL A 571 -3.53 -24.54 35.93
C VAL A 571 -2.82 -25.22 37.11
N ARG A 572 -2.08 -26.31 36.85
CA ARG A 572 -1.30 -27.02 37.87
C ARG A 572 -0.23 -26.13 38.52
N ASP A 573 0.34 -25.22 37.75
CA ASP A 573 1.32 -24.23 38.20
C ASP A 573 0.67 -23.03 38.92
N GLY A 574 -0.65 -23.06 39.18
CA GLY A 574 -1.39 -22.06 39.95
C GLY A 574 -2.08 -20.97 39.11
N GLY A 575 -2.07 -21.10 37.78
CA GLY A 575 -2.78 -20.22 36.87
C GLY A 575 -4.30 -20.42 36.90
N THR A 576 -5.05 -19.38 36.54
CA THR A 576 -6.52 -19.46 36.41
C THR A 576 -6.94 -19.63 34.96
N LEU A 577 -7.64 -20.71 34.64
CA LEU A 577 -8.25 -20.92 33.33
C LEU A 577 -9.74 -20.56 33.39
N LEU A 578 -10.17 -19.65 32.52
CA LEU A 578 -11.57 -19.30 32.34
C LEU A 578 -12.02 -19.80 30.96
N ALA A 579 -12.82 -20.86 30.96
CA ALA A 579 -13.44 -21.38 29.76
C ALA A 579 -14.93 -21.04 29.75
N ASP A 580 -15.47 -20.68 28.60
CA ASP A 580 -16.90 -20.40 28.44
C ASP A 580 -17.71 -21.69 28.20
N ALA A 581 -18.22 -21.91 26.99
CA ALA A 581 -19.13 -22.99 26.72
C ALA A 581 -18.45 -24.15 25.98
N ARG A 582 -18.37 -25.30 26.66
CA ARG A 582 -17.92 -26.58 26.10
C ARG A 582 -16.52 -26.49 25.46
N PRO A 583 -15.48 -26.11 26.22
CA PRO A 583 -14.12 -26.12 25.69
C PRO A 583 -13.70 -27.53 25.28
N ALA A 584 -12.86 -27.62 24.24
CA ALA A 584 -12.20 -28.85 23.84
C ALA A 584 -13.11 -30.08 23.58
N VAL A 585 -14.34 -29.90 23.12
CA VAL A 585 -15.24 -31.01 22.73
C VAL A 585 -14.90 -31.64 21.38
N TYR A 586 -14.09 -30.97 20.56
CA TYR A 586 -13.49 -31.52 19.35
C TYR A 586 -11.96 -31.53 19.48
N THR A 587 -11.33 -32.46 18.76
CA THR A 587 -9.89 -32.45 18.51
C THR A 587 -9.53 -31.33 17.53
N TYR A 588 -8.24 -30.98 17.42
CA TYR A 588 -7.75 -30.02 16.43
C TYR A 588 -8.14 -30.37 14.98
N ASN A 589 -8.35 -31.65 14.69
CA ASN A 589 -8.76 -32.15 13.38
C ASN A 589 -10.29 -32.33 13.30
N GLY A 590 -11.10 -31.65 14.11
CA GLY A 590 -12.57 -31.64 13.97
C GLY A 590 -13.29 -32.94 14.39
N ARG A 591 -12.58 -33.95 14.91
CA ARG A 591 -13.21 -35.17 15.44
C ARG A 591 -13.83 -34.89 16.81
N PRO A 592 -15.09 -35.29 17.07
CA PRO A 592 -15.68 -35.23 18.41
C PRO A 592 -14.86 -36.04 19.42
N ARG A 593 -14.75 -35.54 20.65
CA ARG A 593 -14.22 -36.33 21.77
C ARG A 593 -15.37 -36.99 22.52
N ASP A 594 -15.14 -38.21 23.01
CA ASP A 594 -16.11 -38.92 23.85
C ASP A 594 -16.34 -38.20 25.19
N VAL A 595 -15.26 -37.58 25.71
CA VAL A 595 -15.26 -36.70 26.88
C VAL A 595 -14.50 -35.43 26.50
N GLY A 596 -14.99 -34.26 26.95
CA GLY A 596 -14.31 -32.97 26.73
C GLY A 596 -12.85 -33.01 27.20
N GLY A 597 -11.98 -32.32 26.46
CA GLY A 597 -10.54 -32.36 26.73
C GLY A 597 -10.06 -31.47 27.89
N LEU A 598 -10.92 -30.64 28.48
CA LEU A 598 -10.63 -29.74 29.60
C LEU A 598 -11.71 -29.79 30.66
#